data_AF-A0A814GRK6-F1
#
_entry.id   AF-A0A814GRK6-F1
#
_cell.length_a   1.000
_cell.length_b   1.000
_cell.length_c   1.000
_cell.angle_alpha   90.00
_cell.angle_beta   90.00
_cell.angle_gamma   90.00
#
_symmetry.space_group_name_H-M   'P 1'
#
loop_
_entity.id
_entity.type
_entity.pdbx_description
1 polymer ?
#
loop_
_entity_poly.entity_id
_entity_poly.type
_entity_poly.pdbx_seq_one_letter_code
_entity_poly.pdbx_strand_id
1 'polypeptide(L)'
;MNSNCNTKSQRTPYMKKLMKYIDVDNYGSCGSKIRSVPAHIGKIQGSTNQKSTNHASYDWEAGKLALAKDYLFTIAIENTIDYDYVTEKLWHAFKAGSIPIYLGAPNIEDWLPCQTNCIIDLRKFQTPEAAALYIKKVAMNKTLYESYHQWRNQPVSEKFQNMLNYFEKIGNYNLECILCDMSRQVDQGNDSKEYKKKIMKTTGRF
;
A
#
# COMPACT_ATOMS: atom_id res chain seq x y z
N MET A 1 4.53 3.66 6.50
CA MET A 1 5.62 4.39 7.20
C MET A 1 5.57 5.83 6.74
N ASN A 2 5.29 6.80 7.62
CA ASN A 2 5.19 8.22 7.27
C ASN A 2 6.19 9.05 8.08
N SER A 3 6.98 9.88 7.40
CA SER A 3 7.96 10.81 8.01
C SER A 3 7.60 12.29 7.88
N ASN A 4 6.70 12.66 6.97
CA ASN A 4 6.13 14.01 6.90
C ASN A 4 4.85 14.08 7.75
N CYS A 5 4.88 14.85 8.84
CA CYS A 5 3.79 14.90 9.81
C CYS A 5 2.77 16.02 9.52
N ASN A 6 3.21 17.08 8.83
CA ASN A 6 2.46 18.30 8.57
C ASN A 6 1.95 18.30 7.12
N THR A 7 0.90 17.51 6.89
CA THR A 7 0.33 17.25 5.56
C THR A 7 -0.90 18.11 5.27
N LYS A 8 -0.96 18.73 4.09
CA LYS A 8 -2.15 19.47 3.60
C LYS A 8 -3.39 18.58 3.49
N SER A 9 -3.22 17.28 3.23
CA SER A 9 -4.29 16.27 3.17
C SER A 9 -5.01 15.98 4.49
N GLN A 10 -4.61 16.61 5.62
CA GLN A 10 -5.13 16.30 6.96
C GLN A 10 -4.98 14.80 7.35
N ARG A 11 -3.98 14.10 6.79
CA ARG A 11 -3.67 12.69 7.05
C ARG A 11 -3.60 12.37 8.54
N THR A 12 -2.87 13.17 9.32
CA THR A 12 -2.65 12.90 10.75
C THR A 12 -3.96 12.97 11.55
N PRO A 13 -4.82 14.02 11.43
CA PRO A 13 -6.18 14.02 11.99
C PRO A 13 -7.09 12.88 11.50
N TYR A 14 -7.07 12.55 10.19
CA TYR A 14 -7.89 11.46 9.65
C TYR A 14 -7.48 10.11 10.27
N MET A 15 -6.18 9.81 10.27
CA MET A 15 -5.63 8.59 10.88
C MET A 15 -5.95 8.52 12.37
N LYS A 16 -5.84 9.62 13.12
CA LYS A 16 -6.22 9.65 14.55
C LYS A 16 -7.69 9.28 14.79
N LYS A 17 -8.60 9.59 13.86
CA LYS A 17 -10.01 9.15 13.91
C LYS A 17 -10.15 7.68 13.51
N LEU A 18 -9.54 7.26 12.39
CA LEU A 18 -9.59 5.88 11.89
C LEU A 18 -9.04 4.86 12.91
N MET A 19 -7.91 5.19 13.55
CA MET A 19 -7.22 4.36 14.56
C MET A 19 -7.99 4.18 15.88
N LYS A 20 -9.16 4.80 16.04
CA LYS A 20 -10.10 4.49 17.14
C LYS A 20 -10.87 3.19 16.89
N TYR A 21 -11.04 2.80 15.63
CA TYR A 21 -11.94 1.73 15.20
C TYR A 21 -11.19 0.50 14.68
N ILE A 22 -9.97 0.67 14.16
CA ILE A 22 -9.06 -0.41 13.73
C ILE A 22 -7.67 -0.19 14.34
N ASP A 23 -6.96 -1.27 14.67
CA ASP A 23 -5.53 -1.15 15.02
C ASP A 23 -4.70 -0.91 13.75
N VAL A 24 -3.70 -0.04 13.86
CA VAL A 24 -2.82 0.32 12.74
C VAL A 24 -1.40 0.40 13.26
N ASP A 25 -0.55 -0.49 12.76
CA ASP A 25 0.85 -0.51 13.11
C ASP A 25 1.62 0.58 12.36
N ASN A 26 2.12 1.54 13.13
CA ASN A 26 2.82 2.70 12.61
C ASN A 26 4.33 2.54 12.78
N TYR A 27 5.04 2.43 11.67
CA TYR A 27 6.51 2.37 11.64
C TYR A 27 7.12 3.65 11.05
N GLY A 28 6.39 4.76 11.08
CA GLY A 28 6.89 6.10 10.75
C GLY A 28 7.28 6.91 11.99
N SER A 29 7.77 8.13 11.79
CA SER A 29 8.05 9.09 12.88
C SER A 29 6.84 9.95 13.27
N CYS A 30 5.73 9.89 12.51
CA CYS A 30 4.57 10.75 12.69
C CYS A 30 3.38 10.03 13.32
N GLY A 31 2.64 10.73 14.20
CA GLY A 31 1.39 10.25 14.79
C GLY A 31 1.59 9.48 16.09
N SER A 32 0.75 8.47 16.34
CA SER A 32 0.78 7.65 17.57
C SER A 32 1.05 6.18 17.24
N LYS A 33 1.18 5.34 18.29
CA LYS A 33 1.48 3.90 18.20
C LYS A 33 2.72 3.59 17.35
N ILE A 34 3.78 4.41 17.45
CA ILE A 34 5.04 4.16 16.74
C ILE A 34 5.67 2.87 17.26
N ARG A 35 6.01 1.94 16.34
CA ARG A 35 6.57 0.62 16.65
C ARG A 35 7.96 0.48 16.06
N SER A 36 8.85 -0.21 16.78
CA SER A 36 10.17 -0.62 16.27
C SER A 36 10.01 -1.56 15.08
N VAL A 37 10.85 -1.39 14.06
CA VAL A 37 10.87 -2.27 12.88
C VAL A 37 11.15 -3.73 13.31
N PRO A 38 10.41 -4.74 12.80
CA PRO A 38 10.62 -6.14 13.18
C PRO A 38 12.02 -6.64 12.81
N ALA A 39 12.58 -7.56 13.62
CA ALA A 39 13.98 -7.99 13.47
C ALA A 39 14.33 -8.60 12.10
N HIS A 40 13.38 -9.27 11.40
CA HIS A 40 13.61 -9.77 10.04
C HIS A 40 13.73 -8.64 9.01
N ILE A 41 12.98 -7.55 9.19
CA ILE A 41 13.05 -6.35 8.35
C ILE A 41 14.29 -5.50 8.68
N GLY A 42 14.63 -5.37 9.97
CA GLY A 42 15.83 -4.65 10.42
C GLY A 42 17.13 -5.24 9.87
N LYS A 43 17.18 -6.57 9.67
CA LYS A 43 18.29 -7.23 8.96
C LYS A 43 18.35 -6.82 7.48
N ILE A 44 17.23 -6.74 6.77
CA ILE A 44 17.20 -6.27 5.36
C ILE A 44 17.72 -4.83 5.27
N GLN A 45 17.29 -3.95 6.19
CA GLN A 45 17.74 -2.57 6.28
C GLN A 45 19.25 -2.40 6.61
N GLY A 46 19.93 -3.46 7.06
CA GLY A 46 21.35 -3.47 7.41
C GLY A 46 22.20 -4.51 6.69
N SER A 47 21.69 -5.15 5.62
CA SER A 47 22.34 -6.30 4.96
C SER A 47 22.75 -6.01 3.50
N THR A 48 23.60 -5.01 3.30
CA THR A 48 24.35 -4.76 2.06
C THR A 48 25.86 -4.75 2.32
N ASN A 49 26.43 -5.94 2.60
CA ASN A 49 27.87 -6.17 2.61
C ASN A 49 28.34 -6.57 1.20
N GLN A 50 29.41 -6.05 0.59
CA GLN A 50 30.40 -5.01 0.95
C GLN A 50 30.66 -4.13 -0.32
N LYS A 51 31.45 -3.04 -0.35
CA LYS A 51 32.40 -2.41 0.58
C LYS A 51 32.21 -0.88 0.49
N SER A 52 32.18 -0.15 1.60
CA SER A 52 32.57 1.26 1.63
C SER A 52 32.96 1.68 3.04
N THR A 53 34.17 2.23 3.17
CA THR A 53 34.52 3.07 4.31
C THR A 53 33.73 4.37 4.20
N ASN A 54 32.81 4.59 5.14
CA ASN A 54 31.83 5.68 5.20
C ASN A 54 30.60 5.47 4.29
N HIS A 55 29.42 5.71 4.89
CA HIS A 55 28.06 5.56 4.36
C HIS A 55 27.67 4.14 3.92
N ALA A 56 27.09 3.38 4.86
CA ALA A 56 26.31 2.18 4.53
C ALA A 56 25.12 2.57 3.60
N SER A 57 24.94 1.83 2.51
CA SER A 57 23.86 2.05 1.55
C SER A 57 22.54 1.44 2.05
N TYR A 58 21.74 2.25 2.73
CA TYR A 58 20.44 1.87 3.28
C TYR A 58 19.40 1.62 2.18
N ASP A 59 18.90 0.38 2.05
CA ASP A 59 17.74 0.08 1.21
C ASP A 59 16.42 0.26 1.99
N TRP A 60 15.88 1.47 1.88
CA TRP A 60 14.61 1.87 2.49
C TRP A 60 13.39 1.37 1.70
N GLU A 61 13.51 1.06 0.41
CA GLU A 61 12.40 0.50 -0.39
C GLU A 61 12.19 -0.97 -0.04
N ALA A 62 13.23 -1.80 -0.10
CA ALA A 62 13.14 -3.21 0.25
C ALA A 62 12.63 -3.40 1.69
N GLY A 63 13.10 -2.58 2.63
CA GLY A 63 12.59 -2.57 4.01
C GLY A 63 11.09 -2.25 4.10
N LYS A 64 10.59 -1.24 3.35
CA LYS A 64 9.14 -0.92 3.29
C LYS A 64 8.33 -2.05 2.66
N LEU A 65 8.78 -2.61 1.54
CA LEU A 65 8.07 -3.65 0.81
C LEU A 65 7.99 -4.94 1.63
N ALA A 66 9.11 -5.36 2.23
CA ALA A 66 9.15 -6.53 3.11
C ALA A 66 8.25 -6.36 4.34
N LEU A 67 8.15 -5.14 4.89
CA LEU A 67 7.21 -4.82 5.97
C LEU A 67 5.75 -4.85 5.50
N ALA A 68 5.43 -4.25 4.35
CA ALA A 68 4.07 -4.17 3.82
C ALA A 68 3.51 -5.55 3.42
N LYS A 69 4.37 -6.47 2.97
CA LYS A 69 4.02 -7.88 2.65
C LYS A 69 3.39 -8.63 3.83
N ASP A 70 3.70 -8.24 5.06
CA ASP A 70 3.18 -8.86 6.28
C ASP A 70 1.74 -8.45 6.65
N TYR A 71 1.13 -7.49 5.91
CA TYR A 71 -0.19 -6.92 6.19
C TYR A 71 -1.19 -7.12 5.04
N LEU A 72 -2.47 -7.27 5.38
CA LEU A 72 -3.56 -7.30 4.40
C LEU A 72 -3.75 -5.95 3.68
N PHE A 73 -3.49 -4.85 4.40
CA PHE A 73 -3.72 -3.49 3.92
C PHE A 73 -2.50 -2.61 4.13
N THR A 74 -2.38 -1.54 3.36
CA THR A 74 -1.36 -0.50 3.58
C THR A 74 -1.99 0.88 3.45
N ILE A 75 -1.75 1.74 4.44
CA ILE A 75 -2.21 3.14 4.43
C ILE A 75 -1.42 3.90 3.36
N ALA A 76 -2.08 4.22 2.26
CA ALA A 76 -1.57 4.96 1.11
C ALA A 76 -2.21 6.36 1.04
N ILE A 77 -2.22 7.08 2.17
CA ILE A 77 -2.74 8.46 2.23
C ILE A 77 -1.62 9.43 1.88
N GLU A 78 -1.87 10.28 0.88
CA GLU A 78 -0.92 11.25 0.37
C GLU A 78 -0.68 12.43 1.31
N ASN A 79 0.37 13.22 1.01
CA ASN A 79 0.69 14.42 1.78
C ASN A 79 -0.23 15.61 1.45
N THR A 80 -0.84 15.60 0.26
CA THR A 80 -1.78 16.61 -0.27
C THR A 80 -2.89 15.88 -1.01
N ILE A 81 -4.09 16.47 -1.08
CA ILE A 81 -5.17 16.06 -1.99
C ILE A 81 -5.09 17.02 -3.16
N ASP A 82 -4.64 16.53 -4.33
CA ASP A 82 -4.41 17.34 -5.52
C ASP A 82 -4.53 16.47 -6.78
N TYR A 83 -4.92 17.05 -7.92
CA TYR A 83 -5.03 16.29 -9.18
C TYR A 83 -3.67 15.71 -9.57
N ASP A 84 -3.68 14.47 -10.08
CA ASP A 84 -2.50 13.74 -10.54
C ASP A 84 -1.39 13.51 -9.48
N TYR A 85 -1.62 13.88 -8.21
CA TYR A 85 -0.68 13.64 -7.12
C TYR A 85 -0.77 12.20 -6.60
N VAL A 86 -0.28 11.25 -7.40
CA VAL A 86 -0.20 9.83 -7.09
C VAL A 86 1.28 9.42 -6.95
N THR A 87 1.68 8.95 -5.77
CA THR A 87 3.09 8.72 -5.44
C THR A 87 3.42 7.26 -5.15
N GLU A 88 4.65 7.00 -4.70
CA GLU A 88 5.19 5.68 -4.35
C GLU A 88 4.34 4.91 -3.33
N LYS A 89 3.50 5.60 -2.55
CA LYS A 89 2.64 5.01 -1.50
C LYS A 89 1.61 4.03 -2.07
N LEU A 90 1.03 4.34 -3.24
CA LEU A 90 0.10 3.46 -3.93
C LEU A 90 0.85 2.24 -4.49
N TRP A 91 1.93 2.50 -5.24
CA TRP A 91 2.69 1.49 -5.96
C TRP A 91 3.37 0.48 -5.02
N HIS A 92 3.95 0.93 -3.91
CA HIS A 92 4.55 0.04 -2.91
C HIS A 92 3.53 -0.90 -2.26
N ALA A 93 2.29 -0.46 -2.04
CA ALA A 93 1.24 -1.33 -1.52
C ALA A 93 0.89 -2.43 -2.55
N PHE A 94 0.68 -2.05 -3.81
CA PHE A 94 0.45 -3.03 -4.89
C PHE A 94 1.61 -4.02 -5.08
N LYS A 95 2.86 -3.54 -5.08
CA LYS A 95 4.10 -4.33 -5.20
C LYS A 95 4.34 -5.25 -3.98
N ALA A 96 3.85 -4.86 -2.81
CA ALA A 96 3.89 -5.68 -1.59
C ALA A 96 2.73 -6.70 -1.49
N GLY A 97 1.78 -6.72 -2.44
CA GLY A 97 0.62 -7.62 -2.37
C GLY A 97 -0.46 -7.20 -1.37
N SER A 98 -0.35 -6.03 -0.74
CA SER A 98 -1.37 -5.50 0.18
C SER A 98 -2.41 -4.66 -0.57
N ILE A 99 -3.61 -4.53 -0.01
CA ILE A 99 -4.65 -3.64 -0.57
C ILE A 99 -4.36 -2.19 -0.10
N PRO A 100 -4.20 -1.22 -1.01
CA PRO A 100 -4.03 0.18 -0.63
C PRO A 100 -5.32 0.75 -0.03
N ILE A 101 -5.22 1.36 1.15
CA ILE A 101 -6.25 2.24 1.72
C ILE A 101 -5.84 3.66 1.35
N TYR A 102 -6.51 4.25 0.36
CA TYR A 102 -6.02 5.41 -0.39
C TYR A 102 -6.82 6.68 -0.10
N LEU A 103 -6.12 7.82 -0.03
CA LEU A 103 -6.68 9.17 -0.09
C LEU A 103 -5.61 10.12 -0.65
N GLY A 104 -5.90 10.79 -1.74
CA GLY A 104 -4.95 11.64 -2.46
C GLY A 104 -5.62 12.28 -3.68
N ALA A 105 -5.26 11.85 -4.88
CA ALA A 105 -5.75 12.41 -6.13
C ALA A 105 -7.29 12.32 -6.28
N PRO A 106 -7.98 13.43 -6.62
CA PRO A 106 -9.40 13.42 -6.99
C PRO A 106 -9.73 12.63 -8.26
N ASN A 107 -8.73 12.31 -9.09
CA ASN A 107 -8.85 11.51 -10.31
C ASN A 107 -8.05 10.20 -10.24
N ILE A 108 -7.88 9.62 -9.05
CA ILE A 108 -7.14 8.36 -8.84
C ILE A 108 -7.56 7.24 -9.81
N GLU A 109 -8.82 7.21 -10.25
CA GLU A 109 -9.36 6.30 -11.27
C GLU A 109 -8.55 6.26 -12.58
N ASP A 110 -7.91 7.36 -12.98
CA ASP A 110 -7.07 7.42 -14.19
C ASP A 110 -5.73 6.69 -14.00
N TRP A 111 -5.31 6.56 -12.74
CA TRP A 111 -4.04 5.97 -12.31
C TRP A 111 -4.19 4.52 -11.83
N LEU A 112 -5.40 3.94 -11.80
CA LEU A 112 -5.60 2.58 -11.31
C LEU A 112 -5.46 1.53 -12.44
N PRO A 113 -4.61 0.49 -12.27
CA PRO A 113 -4.50 -0.58 -13.24
C PRO A 113 -5.76 -1.45 -13.32
N CYS A 114 -6.64 -1.42 -12.30
CA CYS A 114 -7.84 -2.24 -12.27
C CYS A 114 -9.03 -1.61 -13.00
N GLN A 115 -9.82 -2.45 -13.67
CA GLN A 115 -11.11 -2.06 -14.25
C GLN A 115 -12.24 -1.90 -13.21
N THR A 116 -12.08 -2.53 -12.03
CA THR A 116 -13.08 -2.56 -10.95
C THR A 116 -12.51 -1.99 -9.65
N ASN A 117 -12.35 -2.80 -8.60
CA ASN A 117 -11.85 -2.37 -7.30
C ASN A 117 -10.48 -3.00 -7.02
N CYS A 118 -9.45 -2.15 -6.87
CA CYS A 118 -8.13 -2.56 -6.39
C CYS A 118 -7.65 -1.74 -5.18
N ILE A 119 -8.38 -0.70 -4.78
CA ILE A 119 -8.10 0.14 -3.61
C ILE A 119 -9.33 0.28 -2.71
N ILE A 120 -9.12 0.42 -1.41
CA ILE A 120 -10.14 0.98 -0.52
C ILE A 120 -9.99 2.51 -0.59
N ASP A 121 -10.76 3.12 -1.48
CA ASP A 121 -10.82 4.56 -1.67
C ASP A 121 -11.59 5.23 -0.53
N LEU A 122 -10.89 6.00 0.29
CA LEU A 122 -11.46 6.65 1.46
C LEU A 122 -12.45 7.77 1.12
N ARG A 123 -12.45 8.29 -0.12
CA ARG A 123 -13.42 9.32 -0.57
C ARG A 123 -14.85 8.76 -0.64
N LYS A 124 -15.01 7.44 -0.76
CA LYS A 124 -16.32 6.75 -0.83
C LYS A 124 -17.01 6.59 0.53
N PHE A 125 -16.41 7.08 1.63
CA PHE A 125 -16.95 6.96 2.98
C PHE A 125 -17.18 8.33 3.62
N GLN A 126 -18.40 8.55 4.13
CA GLN A 126 -18.76 9.79 4.82
C GLN A 126 -17.98 10.00 6.14
N THR A 127 -17.56 8.91 6.80
CA THR A 127 -16.85 8.97 8.08
C THR A 127 -15.69 7.95 8.14
N PRO A 128 -14.64 8.21 8.94
CA PRO A 128 -13.58 7.23 9.22
C PRO A 128 -14.10 5.95 9.90
N GLU A 129 -15.25 6.02 10.59
CA GLU A 129 -15.92 4.86 11.18
C GLU A 129 -16.53 3.94 10.11
N ALA A 130 -17.24 4.52 9.13
CA ALA A 130 -17.76 3.77 7.99
C ALA A 130 -16.63 3.13 7.17
N ALA A 131 -15.52 3.85 6.96
CA ALA A 131 -14.32 3.30 6.34
C ALA A 131 -13.73 2.14 7.16
N ALA A 132 -13.60 2.29 8.49
CA ALA A 132 -13.11 1.23 9.38
C ALA A 132 -13.99 -0.03 9.37
N LEU A 133 -15.31 0.13 9.42
CA LEU A 133 -16.27 -0.99 9.34
C LEU A 133 -16.14 -1.72 8.00
N TYR A 134 -15.95 -0.99 6.90
CA TYR A 134 -15.72 -1.59 5.59
C TYR A 134 -14.36 -2.31 5.50
N ILE A 135 -13.28 -1.71 6.02
CA ILE A 135 -11.96 -2.35 6.11
C ILE A 135 -12.05 -3.67 6.91
N LYS A 136 -12.76 -3.69 8.05
CA LYS A 136 -13.03 -4.94 8.80
C LYS A 136 -13.81 -5.96 7.98
N LYS A 137 -14.85 -5.53 7.25
CA LYS A 137 -15.63 -6.40 6.36
C LYS A 137 -14.75 -7.05 5.28
N VAL A 138 -13.85 -6.28 4.63
CA VAL A 138 -12.88 -6.83 3.67
C VAL A 138 -11.89 -7.77 4.35
N ALA A 139 -11.39 -7.42 5.54
CA ALA A 139 -10.46 -8.26 6.31
C ALA A 139 -11.04 -9.62 6.71
N MET A 140 -12.33 -9.67 7.02
CA MET A 140 -13.03 -10.88 7.50
C MET A 140 -13.68 -11.72 6.39
N ASN A 141 -13.90 -11.16 5.20
CA ASN A 141 -14.49 -11.87 4.08
C ASN A 141 -13.43 -12.18 3.01
N LYS A 142 -13.00 -13.45 2.95
CA LYS A 142 -11.95 -13.93 2.04
C LYS A 142 -12.26 -13.63 0.57
N THR A 143 -13.46 -13.96 0.10
CA THR A 143 -13.87 -13.73 -1.29
C THR A 143 -13.87 -12.25 -1.65
N LEU A 144 -14.30 -11.37 -0.73
CA LEU A 144 -14.23 -9.92 -0.93
C LEU A 144 -12.77 -9.43 -0.95
N TYR A 145 -11.92 -9.91 -0.05
CA TYR A 145 -10.48 -9.61 -0.08
C TYR A 145 -9.82 -10.04 -1.39
N GLU A 146 -10.07 -11.28 -1.84
CA GLU A 146 -9.53 -11.82 -3.09
C GLU A 146 -10.00 -11.02 -4.32
N SER A 147 -11.23 -10.47 -4.30
CA SER A 147 -11.72 -9.63 -5.39
C SER A 147 -10.85 -8.38 -5.65
N TYR A 148 -10.21 -7.83 -4.62
CA TYR A 148 -9.26 -6.70 -4.74
C TYR A 148 -7.93 -7.05 -5.43
N HIS A 149 -7.67 -8.34 -5.69
CA HIS A 149 -6.46 -8.81 -6.38
C HIS A 149 -6.75 -9.44 -7.75
N GLN A 150 -8.02 -9.64 -8.13
CA GLN A 150 -8.40 -10.25 -9.42
C GLN A 150 -7.81 -9.51 -10.62
N TRP A 151 -7.68 -8.18 -10.54
CA TRP A 151 -7.12 -7.33 -11.61
C TRP A 151 -5.69 -7.72 -12.01
N ARG A 152 -4.91 -8.40 -11.15
CA ARG A 152 -3.53 -8.82 -11.48
C ARG A 152 -3.48 -9.86 -12.60
N ASN A 153 -4.59 -10.56 -12.84
CA ASN A 153 -4.76 -11.59 -13.86
C ASN A 153 -5.72 -11.14 -14.98
N GLN A 154 -5.88 -9.83 -15.17
CA GLN A 154 -6.79 -9.23 -16.14
C GLN A 154 -6.06 -8.14 -16.94
N PRO A 155 -6.54 -7.78 -18.15
CA PRO A 155 -6.08 -6.57 -18.83
C PRO A 155 -6.25 -5.34 -17.95
N VAL A 156 -5.27 -4.44 -17.98
CA VAL A 156 -5.35 -3.18 -17.23
C VAL A 156 -6.49 -2.28 -17.72
N SER A 157 -6.90 -1.30 -16.92
CA SER A 157 -7.91 -0.33 -17.33
C SER A 157 -7.47 0.48 -18.55
N GLU A 158 -8.41 0.85 -19.42
CA GLU A 158 -8.14 1.64 -20.63
C GLU A 158 -7.46 2.98 -20.29
N LYS A 159 -7.93 3.64 -19.23
CA LYS A 159 -7.35 4.88 -18.71
C LYS A 159 -5.88 4.72 -18.34
N PHE A 160 -5.57 3.67 -17.58
CA PHE A 160 -4.21 3.34 -17.18
C PHE A 160 -3.35 2.95 -18.39
N GLN A 161 -3.88 2.17 -19.34
CA GLN A 161 -3.16 1.86 -20.59
C GLN A 161 -2.83 3.12 -21.39
N ASN A 162 -3.77 4.06 -21.51
CA ASN A 162 -3.53 5.34 -22.19
C ASN A 162 -2.46 6.18 -21.48
N MET A 163 -2.43 6.16 -20.15
CA MET A 163 -1.38 6.78 -19.34
C MET A 163 0.00 6.11 -19.56
N LEU A 164 0.08 4.77 -19.60
CA LEU A 164 1.32 4.05 -19.94
C LEU A 164 1.83 4.45 -21.33
N ASN A 165 0.96 4.40 -22.33
CA ASN A 165 1.25 4.75 -23.73
C ASN A 165 1.73 6.20 -23.88
N TYR A 166 1.28 7.11 -23.00
CA TYR A 166 1.76 8.50 -22.96
C TYR A 166 3.20 8.59 -22.42
N PHE A 167 3.47 7.95 -21.28
CA PHE A 167 4.80 7.96 -20.65
C PHE A 167 5.88 7.30 -21.50
N GLU A 168 5.56 6.18 -22.15
CA GLU A 168 6.43 5.50 -23.12
C GLU A 168 6.82 6.44 -24.28
N LYS A 169 5.84 7.14 -24.88
CA LYS A 169 6.07 8.06 -26.01
C LYS A 169 6.98 9.24 -25.67
N ILE A 170 6.98 9.72 -24.43
CA ILE A 170 7.85 10.83 -23.99
C ILE A 170 9.21 10.34 -23.45
N GLY A 171 9.52 9.05 -23.56
CA GLY A 171 10.78 8.46 -23.09
C GLY A 171 10.98 8.53 -21.57
N ASN A 172 9.89 8.71 -20.83
CA ASN A 172 9.93 8.94 -19.39
C ASN A 172 9.34 7.72 -18.66
N TYR A 173 10.20 6.98 -17.95
CA TYR A 173 9.97 5.71 -17.25
C TYR A 173 9.98 4.42 -18.07
N ASN A 174 10.69 3.42 -17.54
CA ASN A 174 10.63 2.02 -17.97
C ASN A 174 9.51 1.30 -17.19
N LEU A 175 8.26 1.55 -17.58
CA LEU A 175 7.04 1.12 -16.88
C LEU A 175 6.78 -0.38 -16.95
N GLU A 176 7.36 -1.07 -17.92
CA GLU A 176 7.26 -2.52 -18.12
C GLU A 176 7.68 -3.31 -16.86
N CYS A 177 8.69 -2.79 -16.13
CA CYS A 177 9.16 -3.38 -14.88
C CYS A 177 8.15 -3.26 -13.72
N ILE A 178 7.45 -2.12 -13.60
CA ILE A 178 6.48 -1.89 -12.51
C ILE A 178 5.30 -2.89 -12.62
N LEU A 179 4.84 -3.16 -13.84
CA LEU A 179 3.75 -4.11 -14.09
C LEU A 179 4.21 -5.56 -14.03
N CYS A 180 5.44 -5.87 -14.44
CA CYS A 180 6.03 -7.19 -14.22
C CYS A 180 6.18 -7.52 -12.72
N ASP A 181 6.61 -6.57 -11.89
CA ASP A 181 6.67 -6.72 -10.43
C ASP A 181 5.27 -6.86 -9.79
N MET A 182 4.27 -6.15 -10.31
CA MET A 182 2.90 -6.16 -9.78
C MET A 182 2.06 -7.39 -10.21
N SER A 183 2.39 -8.04 -11.34
CA SER A 183 1.71 -9.26 -11.81
C SER A 183 2.29 -10.55 -11.20
N ARG A 184 3.60 -10.60 -10.91
CA ARG A 184 4.33 -11.84 -10.55
C ARG A 184 4.13 -12.41 -9.13
N GLN A 185 3.24 -11.87 -8.30
CA GLN A 185 3.09 -12.31 -6.90
C GLN A 185 1.65 -12.62 -6.48
N VAL A 186 1.06 -13.61 -7.17
CA VAL A 186 0.03 -14.48 -6.59
C VAL A 186 0.50 -15.93 -6.74
N ASP A 187 1.36 -16.39 -5.83
CA ASP A 187 1.71 -17.81 -5.72
C ASP A 187 0.47 -18.60 -5.27
N GLN A 188 -0.26 -19.15 -6.23
CA GLN A 188 -1.40 -20.04 -6.01
C GLN A 188 -0.94 -21.40 -5.45
N GLY A 189 -0.45 -21.42 -4.20
CA GLY A 189 0.25 -22.60 -3.67
C GLY A 189 0.29 -22.79 -2.15
N ASN A 190 -0.16 -21.84 -1.31
CA ASN A 190 -0.29 -22.08 0.16
C ASN A 190 -1.30 -21.14 0.89
N ASP A 191 -2.15 -20.48 0.12
CA ASP A 191 -2.75 -19.18 0.45
C ASP A 191 -3.61 -19.17 1.73
N SER A 192 -4.30 -20.26 2.05
CA SER A 192 -5.21 -20.30 3.21
C SER A 192 -4.50 -20.15 4.57
N LYS A 193 -3.25 -20.62 4.71
CA LYS A 193 -2.45 -20.45 5.93
C LYS A 193 -1.83 -19.06 6.00
N GLU A 194 -1.39 -18.51 4.88
CA GLU A 194 -0.81 -17.17 4.83
C GLU A 194 -1.86 -16.08 5.05
N TYR A 195 -3.01 -16.17 4.37
CA TYR A 195 -4.16 -15.28 4.60
C TYR A 195 -4.62 -15.33 6.07
N LYS A 196 -4.74 -16.53 6.67
CA LYS A 196 -5.04 -16.67 8.11
C LYS A 196 -3.95 -16.04 9.00
N LYS A 197 -2.66 -16.14 8.65
CA LYS A 197 -1.55 -15.53 9.38
C LYS A 197 -1.57 -13.99 9.27
N LYS A 198 -1.86 -13.44 8.08
CA LYS A 198 -2.04 -11.99 7.86
C LYS A 198 -3.30 -11.47 8.57
N ILE A 199 -4.40 -12.23 8.57
CA ILE A 199 -5.56 -11.99 9.44
C ILE A 199 -5.11 -11.94 10.89
N MET A 200 -4.47 -12.96 11.46
CA MET A 200 -4.08 -12.96 12.88
C MET A 200 -3.21 -11.76 13.26
N LYS A 201 -2.28 -11.33 12.38
CA LYS A 201 -1.51 -10.08 12.56
C LYS A 201 -2.38 -8.81 12.52
N THR A 202 -3.42 -8.79 11.69
CA THR A 202 -4.31 -7.64 11.45
C THR A 202 -5.53 -7.59 12.40
N THR A 203 -5.93 -8.73 12.98
CA THR A 203 -7.19 -8.90 13.71
C THR A 203 -7.02 -9.45 15.12
N GLY A 204 -5.83 -9.92 15.53
CA GLY A 204 -5.55 -10.40 16.89
C GLY A 204 -5.49 -9.29 17.95
N ARG A 205 -6.13 -8.13 17.67
CA ARG A 205 -6.13 -6.88 18.44
C ARG A 205 -7.43 -6.08 18.18
N PHE A 206 -8.55 -6.77 18.08
CA PHE A 206 -9.88 -6.16 18.20
C PHE A 206 -10.38 -6.27 19.64
#